data_AF-A0A7Y5G4P4-F1
#
_entry.id   AF-A0A7Y5G4P4-F1
#
_cell.length_a   1.000
_cell.length_b   1.000
_cell.length_c   1.000
_cell.angle_alpha   90.00
_cell.angle_beta   90.00
_cell.angle_gamma   90.00
#
_symmetry.space_group_name_H-M   'P 1'
#
loop_
_entity.id
_entity.type
_entity.pdbx_description
1 polymer ?
#
loop_
_entity_poly.entity_id
_entity_poly.type
_entity_poly.pdbx_seq_one_letter_code
_entity_poly.pdbx_strand_id
1 'polypeptide(L)'
;MTAVIAERTEAHTPLAATSVEATLVATLAQCAPFLLSDFKTRLRRLLADFPAELSPTQFEQFEKLCLEAVRLRLSRLTKIARPPEAYPMMSTGGMLDHFSDRLLQDLQAAFNRTRIKHSLSAAEKREILRGMLRTRHLDGRLKKFFMSSEVKQPDGAPFQGKGFRSMGQEAIYAAAIRLRRGDEFKQNGNY
;
A
#
# COMPACT_ATOMS: atom_id res chain seq x y z
N MET A 1 -19.79 24.89 15.09
CA MET A 1 -18.35 25.18 14.90
C MET A 1 -17.91 24.56 13.59
N THR A 2 -18.01 25.36 12.54
CA THR A 2 -17.72 25.04 11.15
C THR A 2 -16.20 25.09 10.95
N ALA A 3 -15.54 23.93 11.01
CA ALA A 3 -14.19 23.80 10.46
C ALA A 3 -14.36 23.36 9.00
N VAL A 4 -14.63 24.35 8.14
CA VAL A 4 -14.34 24.25 6.72
C VAL A 4 -12.88 23.83 6.63
N ILE A 5 -12.62 22.56 6.32
CA ILE A 5 -11.30 22.12 5.90
C ILE A 5 -11.12 22.81 4.56
N ALA A 6 -10.53 23.99 4.61
CA ALA A 6 -10.09 24.74 3.47
C ALA A 6 -9.38 23.75 2.53
N GLU A 7 -9.79 23.75 1.27
CA GLU A 7 -8.95 23.33 0.15
C GLU A 7 -7.70 24.23 0.19
N ARG A 8 -6.78 23.91 1.10
CA ARG A 8 -5.43 24.42 1.06
C ARG A 8 -4.72 23.51 0.09
N THR A 9 -4.52 24.07 -1.10
CA THR A 9 -3.56 23.64 -2.11
C THR A 9 -2.16 23.63 -1.48
N GLU A 10 -1.91 22.70 -0.55
CA GLU A 10 -0.55 22.41 -0.10
C GLU A 10 0.16 21.88 -1.35
N ALA A 11 1.16 22.64 -1.82
CA ALA A 11 1.98 22.28 -2.96
C ALA A 11 2.41 20.82 -2.81
N HIS A 12 1.98 19.98 -3.76
CA HIS A 12 2.34 18.57 -3.77
C HIS A 12 3.86 18.49 -3.76
N THR A 13 4.42 17.82 -2.75
CA THR A 13 5.88 17.64 -2.69
C THR A 13 6.29 16.89 -3.95
N PRO A 14 7.23 17.43 -4.75
CA PRO A 14 7.65 16.78 -5.98
C PRO A 14 8.12 15.35 -5.70
N LEU A 15 7.66 14.40 -6.53
CA LEU A 15 7.98 12.99 -6.36
C LEU A 15 9.35 12.72 -6.97
N ALA A 16 10.36 12.53 -6.14
CA ALA A 16 11.70 12.18 -6.63
C ALA A 16 11.68 10.84 -7.38
N ALA A 17 12.17 10.83 -8.63
CA ALA A 17 12.27 9.64 -9.47
C ALA A 17 13.06 8.51 -8.80
N THR A 18 14.08 8.85 -8.01
CA THR A 18 14.87 7.90 -7.21
C THR A 18 14.07 7.19 -6.14
N SER A 19 13.07 7.85 -5.53
CA SER A 19 12.16 7.25 -4.55
C SER A 19 11.20 6.26 -5.22
N VAL A 20 10.75 6.57 -6.43
CA VAL A 20 9.96 5.66 -7.26
C VAL A 20 10.79 4.43 -7.63
N GLU A 21 12.02 4.64 -8.10
CA GLU A 21 12.96 3.55 -8.42
C GLU A 21 13.12 2.61 -7.22
N ALA A 22 13.48 3.16 -6.07
CA ALA A 22 13.70 2.39 -4.85
C ALA A 22 12.48 1.56 -4.44
N THR A 23 11.28 2.15 -4.52
CA THR A 23 10.03 1.45 -4.17
C THR A 23 9.75 0.29 -5.13
N LEU A 24 9.96 0.48 -6.43
CA LEU A 24 9.75 -0.54 -7.44
C LEU A 24 10.78 -1.67 -7.34
N VAL A 25 12.08 -1.36 -7.15
CA VAL A 25 13.06 -2.46 -7.00
C VAL A 25 12.87 -3.21 -5.68
N ALA A 26 12.46 -2.54 -4.60
CA ALA A 26 12.14 -3.21 -3.35
C ALA A 26 10.95 -4.17 -3.51
N THR A 27 9.91 -3.74 -4.25
CA THR A 27 8.75 -4.59 -4.56
C THR A 27 9.18 -5.83 -5.35
N LEU A 28 10.02 -5.66 -6.37
CA LEU A 28 10.50 -6.78 -7.18
C LEU A 28 11.46 -7.70 -6.44
N ALA A 29 12.31 -7.18 -5.57
CA ALA A 29 13.16 -8.01 -4.73
C ALA A 29 12.30 -8.96 -3.86
N GLN A 30 11.10 -8.53 -3.47
CA GLN A 30 10.16 -9.32 -2.69
C GLN A 30 9.38 -10.34 -3.54
N CYS A 31 8.86 -9.94 -4.71
CA CYS A 31 7.93 -10.78 -5.49
C CYS A 31 8.56 -11.54 -6.67
N ALA A 32 9.67 -11.06 -7.23
CA ALA A 32 10.32 -11.66 -8.40
C ALA A 32 11.85 -11.38 -8.42
N PRO A 33 12.61 -11.89 -7.43
CA PRO A 33 14.03 -11.57 -7.27
C PRO A 33 14.89 -11.96 -8.49
N PHE A 34 14.51 -13.03 -9.21
CA PHE A 34 15.21 -13.48 -10.42
C PHE A 34 15.08 -12.52 -11.62
N LEU A 35 14.08 -11.62 -11.60
CA LEU A 35 13.89 -10.60 -12.63
C LEU A 35 14.54 -9.26 -12.24
N LEU A 36 15.11 -9.15 -11.03
CA LEU A 36 15.52 -7.88 -10.44
C LEU A 36 16.62 -7.16 -11.24
N SER A 37 17.64 -7.86 -11.71
CA SER A 37 18.78 -7.26 -12.43
C SER A 37 18.37 -6.70 -13.80
N ASP A 38 17.63 -7.49 -14.59
CA ASP A 38 17.08 -7.06 -15.89
C ASP A 38 16.09 -5.91 -15.70
N PHE A 39 15.16 -6.03 -14.74
CA PHE A 39 14.19 -4.98 -14.47
C PHE A 39 14.85 -3.69 -14.02
N LYS A 40 15.76 -3.73 -13.04
CA LYS A 40 16.45 -2.54 -12.53
C LYS A 40 17.16 -1.78 -13.64
N THR A 41 17.82 -2.49 -14.55
CA THR A 41 18.50 -1.88 -15.70
C THR A 41 17.52 -1.19 -16.64
N ARG A 42 16.39 -1.83 -16.94
CA ARG A 42 15.34 -1.27 -17.82
C ARG A 42 14.60 -0.11 -17.17
N LEU A 43 14.31 -0.22 -15.88
CA LEU A 43 13.64 0.81 -15.11
C LEU A 43 14.45 2.10 -15.13
N ARG A 44 15.77 2.02 -14.92
CA ARG A 44 16.67 3.17 -15.00
C ARG A 44 16.69 3.81 -16.38
N ARG A 45 16.65 3.00 -17.45
CA ARG A 45 16.56 3.51 -18.82
C ARG A 45 15.25 4.25 -19.04
N LEU A 46 14.12 3.68 -18.61
CA LEU A 46 12.80 4.32 -18.71
C LEU A 46 12.73 5.61 -17.89
N LEU A 47 13.29 5.62 -16.68
CA LEU A 47 13.32 6.80 -15.82
C LEU A 47 14.25 7.90 -16.34
N ALA A 48 15.25 7.57 -17.17
CA ALA A 48 16.15 8.56 -17.75
C ALA A 48 15.45 9.55 -18.70
N ASP A 49 14.29 9.15 -19.25
CA ASP A 49 13.46 10.00 -20.11
C ASP A 49 12.60 11.00 -19.30
N PHE A 50 12.63 10.93 -17.98
CA PHE A 50 11.85 11.76 -17.07
C PHE A 50 12.75 12.69 -16.24
N PRO A 51 12.23 13.85 -15.80
CA PRO A 51 12.95 14.71 -14.86
C PRO A 51 13.20 14.00 -13.52
N ALA A 52 14.19 14.50 -12.78
CA ALA A 52 14.53 14.01 -11.43
C ALA A 52 13.36 14.12 -10.44
N GLU A 53 12.47 15.09 -10.66
CA GLU A 53 11.24 15.31 -9.92
C GLU A 53 10.04 15.16 -10.86
N LEU A 54 9.16 14.21 -10.54
CA LEU A 54 7.99 13.89 -11.35
C LEU A 54 6.79 14.71 -10.87
N SER A 55 6.12 15.37 -11.82
CA SER A 55 4.77 15.87 -11.62
C SER A 55 3.76 14.71 -11.52
N PRO A 56 2.53 14.93 -11.02
CA PRO A 56 1.49 13.90 -10.98
C PRO A 56 1.20 13.29 -12.36
N THR A 57 1.14 14.12 -13.41
CA THR A 57 0.89 13.66 -14.79
C THR A 57 2.06 12.86 -15.35
N GLN A 58 3.29 13.27 -15.07
CA GLN A 58 4.49 12.52 -15.45
C GLN A 58 4.57 11.18 -14.73
N PHE A 59 4.19 11.13 -13.46
CA PHE A 59 4.13 9.89 -12.69
C PHE A 59 3.10 8.91 -13.26
N GLU A 60 1.90 9.37 -13.61
CA GLU A 60 0.88 8.54 -14.27
C GLU A 60 1.31 8.06 -15.65
N GLN A 61 1.98 8.91 -16.43
CA GLN A 61 2.55 8.52 -17.72
C GLN A 61 3.63 7.46 -17.55
N PHE A 62 4.54 7.66 -16.58
CA PHE A 62 5.60 6.70 -16.27
C PHE A 62 5.04 5.34 -15.83
N GLU A 63 4.02 5.34 -14.96
CA GLU A 63 3.32 4.12 -14.53
C GLU A 63 2.78 3.32 -15.72
N LYS A 64 2.06 3.97 -16.64
CA LYS A 64 1.53 3.32 -17.84
C LYS A 64 2.63 2.69 -18.69
N LEU A 65 3.68 3.47 -18.99
CA LEU A 65 4.81 3.00 -19.79
C LEU A 65 5.55 1.84 -19.11
N CYS A 66 5.75 1.91 -17.79
CA CYS A 66 6.41 0.85 -17.03
C CYS A 66 5.61 -0.45 -17.06
N LEU A 67 4.30 -0.39 -16.78
CA LEU A 67 3.43 -1.56 -16.77
C LEU A 67 3.27 -2.18 -18.15
N GLU A 68 3.16 -1.35 -19.21
CA GLU A 68 3.13 -1.83 -20.59
C GLU A 68 4.45 -2.52 -20.99
N ALA A 69 5.60 -1.93 -20.63
CA ALA A 69 6.90 -2.53 -20.90
C ALA A 69 7.07 -3.89 -20.21
N VAL A 70 6.61 -4.01 -18.96
CA VAL A 70 6.61 -5.28 -18.22
C VAL A 70 5.66 -6.28 -18.87
N ARG A 71 4.43 -5.89 -19.20
CA ARG A 71 3.45 -6.76 -19.85
C ARG A 71 3.98 -7.30 -21.18
N LEU A 72 4.58 -6.46 -22.02
CA LEU A 72 5.18 -6.86 -23.29
C LEU A 72 6.36 -7.82 -23.08
N ARG A 73 7.13 -7.65 -22.00
CA ARG A 73 8.24 -8.55 -21.68
C ARG A 73 7.73 -9.91 -21.24
N LEU A 74 6.75 -9.96 -20.35
CA LEU A 74 6.15 -11.19 -19.85
C LEU A 74 5.50 -11.99 -21.00
N SER A 75 4.81 -11.32 -21.92
CA SER A 75 4.19 -11.96 -23.09
C SER A 75 5.20 -12.52 -24.11
N ARG A 76 6.46 -12.06 -24.08
CA ARG A 76 7.56 -12.69 -24.84
C ARG A 76 8.11 -13.91 -24.12
N LEU A 77 8.18 -13.85 -22.79
CA LEU A 77 8.63 -15.00 -22.00
C LEU A 77 7.68 -16.17 -22.18
N THR A 78 6.37 -15.94 -22.25
CA THR A 78 5.32 -16.97 -22.45
C THR A 78 5.45 -17.81 -23.72
N LYS A 79 6.25 -17.36 -24.70
CA LYS A 79 6.43 -18.02 -26.01
C LYS A 79 7.62 -18.99 -26.11
N ILE A 80 8.36 -19.20 -25.02
CA ILE A 80 9.54 -20.10 -25.01
C ILE A 80 9.09 -21.56 -24.89
N ALA A 81 9.78 -22.50 -25.54
CA ALA A 81 9.53 -23.95 -25.43
C ALA A 81 9.64 -24.41 -23.96
N ARG A 82 8.67 -25.21 -23.50
CA ARG A 82 8.46 -25.54 -22.08
C ARG A 82 7.97 -26.98 -21.90
N PRO A 83 8.19 -27.58 -20.72
CA PRO A 83 7.46 -28.78 -20.35
C PRO A 83 5.94 -28.51 -20.40
N PRO A 84 5.11 -29.53 -20.69
CA PRO A 84 3.66 -29.35 -20.76
C PRO A 84 3.05 -29.03 -19.39
N GLU A 85 3.68 -29.52 -18.32
CA GLU A 85 3.21 -29.41 -16.94
C GLU A 85 4.33 -28.88 -16.04
N ALA A 86 4.00 -27.97 -15.12
CA ALA A 86 4.96 -27.43 -14.16
C ALA A 86 4.94 -28.20 -12.83
N TYR A 87 3.76 -28.62 -12.39
CA TYR A 87 3.52 -29.54 -11.27
C TYR A 87 2.13 -30.17 -11.44
N PRO A 88 1.80 -31.27 -10.72
CA PRO A 88 0.58 -32.03 -10.97
C PRO A 88 -0.68 -31.16 -11.07
N MET A 89 -1.42 -31.33 -12.17
CA MET A 89 -2.64 -30.60 -12.53
C MET A 89 -2.46 -29.11 -12.89
N MET A 90 -1.22 -28.65 -13.12
CA MET A 90 -0.93 -27.27 -13.50
C MET A 90 -0.03 -27.18 -14.71
N SER A 91 -0.60 -26.70 -15.82
CA SER A 91 0.17 -26.44 -17.03
C SER A 91 1.22 -25.36 -16.80
N THR A 92 2.38 -25.49 -17.46
CA THR A 92 3.41 -24.46 -17.39
C THR A 92 2.92 -23.11 -17.93
N GLY A 93 2.01 -23.12 -18.91
CA GLY A 93 1.31 -21.92 -19.38
C GLY A 93 0.51 -21.23 -18.27
N GLY A 94 -0.41 -21.96 -17.63
CA GLY A 94 -1.29 -21.40 -16.60
C GLY A 94 -0.53 -20.90 -15.37
N MET A 95 0.55 -21.59 -14.97
CA MET A 95 1.46 -21.10 -13.93
C MET A 95 2.06 -19.74 -14.30
N LEU A 96 2.52 -19.57 -15.54
CA LEU A 96 3.22 -18.37 -15.95
C LEU A 96 2.28 -17.20 -16.19
N ASP A 97 1.05 -17.46 -16.63
CA ASP A 97 -0.01 -16.46 -16.67
C ASP A 97 -0.33 -15.96 -15.26
N HIS A 98 -0.52 -16.88 -14.29
CA HIS A 98 -0.74 -16.53 -12.89
C HIS A 98 0.39 -15.68 -12.30
N PHE A 99 1.66 -16.08 -12.50
CA PHE A 99 2.80 -15.29 -12.04
C PHE A 99 2.88 -13.93 -12.72
N SER A 100 2.58 -13.86 -14.02
CA SER A 100 2.59 -12.61 -14.78
C SER A 100 1.54 -11.63 -14.27
N ASP A 101 0.31 -12.11 -14.06
CA ASP A 101 -0.78 -11.30 -13.51
C ASP A 101 -0.48 -10.84 -12.09
N ARG A 102 0.03 -11.75 -11.25
CA ARG A 102 0.41 -11.44 -9.88
C ARG A 102 1.50 -10.36 -9.83
N LEU A 103 2.53 -10.47 -10.66
CA LEU A 103 3.60 -9.49 -10.74
C LEU A 103 3.08 -8.12 -11.18
N LEU A 104 2.23 -8.06 -12.20
CA LEU A 104 1.62 -6.80 -12.66
C LEU A 104 0.77 -6.17 -11.55
N GLN A 105 -0.01 -6.96 -10.81
CA GLN A 105 -0.78 -6.48 -9.66
C GLN A 105 0.12 -5.92 -8.55
N ASP A 106 1.23 -6.60 -8.24
CA ASP A 106 2.16 -6.14 -7.20
C ASP A 106 2.86 -4.82 -7.60
N LEU A 107 3.25 -4.67 -8.86
CA LEU A 107 3.80 -3.42 -9.39
C LEU A 107 2.77 -2.28 -9.37
N GLN A 108 1.54 -2.55 -9.82
CA GLN A 108 0.43 -1.60 -9.75
C GLN A 108 0.15 -1.16 -8.31
N ALA A 109 0.18 -2.10 -7.37
CA ALA A 109 0.04 -1.80 -5.94
C ALA A 109 1.20 -0.93 -5.43
N ALA A 110 2.43 -1.13 -5.89
CA ALA A 110 3.58 -0.29 -5.55
C ALA A 110 3.43 1.16 -6.06
N PHE A 111 2.94 1.35 -7.29
CA PHE A 111 2.58 2.67 -7.80
C PHE A 111 1.50 3.33 -6.94
N ASN A 112 0.45 2.59 -6.59
CA ASN A 112 -0.63 3.08 -5.73
C ASN A 112 -0.13 3.51 -4.34
N ARG A 113 0.74 2.72 -3.70
CA ARG A 113 1.35 3.06 -2.41
C ARG A 113 2.18 4.33 -2.50
N THR A 114 2.96 4.47 -3.58
CA THR A 114 3.73 5.70 -3.83
C THR A 114 2.80 6.90 -3.99
N ARG A 115 1.74 6.79 -4.79
CA ARG A 115 0.74 7.85 -4.98
C ARG A 115 0.11 8.28 -3.67
N ILE A 116 -0.36 7.32 -2.86
CA ILE A 116 -0.95 7.59 -1.55
C ILE A 116 0.05 8.31 -0.65
N LYS A 117 1.28 7.77 -0.51
CA LYS A 117 2.32 8.34 0.35
C LYS A 117 2.64 9.79 -0.01
N HIS A 118 2.71 10.10 -1.30
CA HIS A 118 2.99 11.45 -1.79
C HIS A 118 1.78 12.38 -1.71
N SER A 119 0.57 11.84 -1.79
CA SER A 119 -0.66 12.62 -1.63
C SER A 119 -0.91 13.10 -0.20
N LEU A 120 -0.24 12.53 0.82
CA LEU A 120 -0.48 12.86 2.22
C LEU A 120 0.12 14.22 2.59
N SER A 121 -0.75 15.13 3.03
CA SER A 121 -0.38 16.44 3.56
C SER A 121 0.42 16.33 4.87
N ALA A 122 1.11 17.40 5.26
CA ALA A 122 1.83 17.42 6.53
C ALA A 122 0.85 17.32 7.72
N ALA A 123 -0.35 17.89 7.59
CA ALA A 123 -1.40 17.79 8.59
C ALA A 123 -1.93 16.36 8.73
N GLU A 124 -2.18 15.67 7.62
CA GLU A 124 -2.63 14.27 7.61
C GLU A 124 -1.58 13.35 8.23
N LYS A 125 -0.29 13.55 7.92
CA LYS A 125 0.81 12.77 8.53
C LYS A 125 0.84 12.95 10.05
N ARG A 126 0.66 14.18 10.55
CA ARG A 126 0.57 14.45 12.00
C ARG A 126 -0.66 13.81 12.62
N GLU A 127 -1.80 13.82 11.93
CA GLU A 127 -3.02 13.18 12.42
C GLU A 127 -2.89 11.66 12.45
N ILE A 128 -2.30 11.04 11.43
CA ILE A 128 -2.00 9.60 11.42
C ILE A 128 -1.12 9.24 12.61
N LEU A 129 -0.03 9.98 12.84
CA LEU A 129 0.86 9.75 13.98
C LEU A 129 0.13 9.88 15.31
N ARG A 130 -0.71 10.92 15.46
CA ARG A 130 -1.53 11.12 16.65
C ARG A 130 -2.49 9.94 16.88
N GLY A 131 -3.16 9.48 15.84
CA GLY A 131 -4.04 8.31 15.88
C GLY A 131 -3.29 7.06 16.35
N MET A 132 -2.14 6.77 15.74
CA MET A 132 -1.30 5.62 16.11
C MET A 132 -0.86 5.67 17.58
N LEU A 133 -0.42 6.83 18.06
CA LEU A 133 0.00 7.01 19.46
C LEU A 133 -1.17 6.87 20.43
N ARG A 134 -2.34 7.42 20.09
CA ARG A 134 -3.57 7.29 20.90
C ARG A 134 -4.03 5.84 20.99
N THR A 135 -4.06 5.14 19.86
CA THR A 135 -4.41 3.71 19.81
C THR A 135 -3.46 2.90 20.69
N ARG A 136 -2.14 3.10 20.57
CA ARG A 136 -1.16 2.41 21.42
C ARG A 136 -1.33 2.72 22.90
N HIS A 137 -1.55 4.00 23.25
CA HIS A 137 -1.74 4.42 24.63
C HIS A 137 -3.03 3.83 25.22
N LEU A 138 -4.12 3.87 24.47
CA LEU A 138 -5.41 3.30 24.87
C LEU A 138 -5.29 1.79 25.08
N ASP A 139 -4.70 1.06 24.14
CA ASP A 139 -4.46 -0.38 24.27
C ASP A 139 -3.62 -0.70 25.51
N GLY A 140 -2.56 0.08 25.78
CA GLY A 140 -1.74 -0.06 26.97
C GLY A 140 -2.53 0.18 28.26
N ARG A 141 -3.38 1.22 28.30
CA ARG A 141 -4.20 1.54 29.47
C ARG A 141 -5.28 0.48 29.70
N LEU A 142 -5.98 0.05 28.65
CA LEU A 142 -7.00 -1.00 28.73
C LEU A 142 -6.37 -2.32 29.17
N LYS A 143 -5.22 -2.71 28.59
CA LYS A 143 -4.48 -3.89 29.04
C LYS A 143 -4.18 -3.83 30.55
N LYS A 144 -3.64 -2.72 31.05
CA LYS A 144 -3.40 -2.56 32.50
C LYS A 144 -4.71 -2.68 33.28
N PHE A 145 -5.75 -1.95 32.87
CA PHE A 145 -7.04 -1.87 33.55
C PHE A 145 -7.74 -3.24 33.71
N PHE A 146 -7.70 -4.07 32.67
CA PHE A 146 -8.30 -5.41 32.70
C PHE A 146 -7.38 -6.49 33.28
N MET A 147 -6.05 -6.36 33.15
CA MET A 147 -5.11 -7.33 33.73
C MET A 147 -4.85 -7.11 35.23
N SER A 148 -4.97 -5.88 35.75
CA SER A 148 -4.76 -5.59 37.17
C SER A 148 -5.97 -5.92 38.05
N SER A 149 -7.08 -6.41 37.47
CA SER A 149 -8.37 -6.60 38.16
C SER A 149 -8.93 -5.32 38.79
N GLU A 150 -8.52 -4.13 38.31
CA GLU A 150 -9.17 -2.85 38.60
C GLU A 150 -10.65 -2.89 38.17
N VAL A 151 -10.97 -3.66 37.13
CA VAL A 151 -12.35 -4.00 36.74
C VAL A 151 -12.57 -5.51 36.82
N LYS A 152 -13.64 -5.87 37.53
CA LYS A 152 -14.13 -7.23 37.66
C LYS A 152 -15.49 -7.35 36.99
N GLN A 153 -15.81 -8.58 36.59
CA GLN A 153 -17.16 -8.93 36.18
C GLN A 153 -18.13 -8.80 37.38
N PRO A 154 -19.46 -8.76 37.16
CA PRO A 154 -20.43 -8.64 38.25
C PRO A 154 -20.31 -9.73 39.33
N ASP A 155 -19.78 -10.89 38.98
CA ASP A 155 -19.49 -12.02 39.87
C ASP A 155 -18.12 -11.92 40.59
N GLY A 156 -17.37 -10.85 40.36
CA GLY A 156 -16.03 -10.63 40.92
C GLY A 156 -14.89 -11.31 40.15
N ALA A 157 -15.18 -12.04 39.07
CA ALA A 157 -14.17 -12.69 38.27
C ALA A 157 -13.34 -11.67 37.47
N PRO A 158 -12.03 -11.93 37.26
CA PRO A 158 -11.22 -11.11 36.36
C PRO A 158 -11.75 -11.20 34.92
N PHE A 159 -11.53 -10.15 34.14
CA PHE A 159 -11.90 -10.16 32.73
C PHE A 159 -11.03 -11.15 31.95
N GLN A 160 -11.66 -12.21 31.43
CA GLN A 160 -11.00 -13.26 30.65
C GLN A 160 -11.21 -12.98 29.15
N GLY A 161 -10.12 -12.73 28.43
CA GLY A 161 -10.19 -12.48 26.99
C GLY A 161 -8.81 -12.36 26.37
N LYS A 162 -8.71 -12.73 25.09
CA LYS A 162 -7.55 -12.44 24.25
C LYS A 162 -7.51 -10.91 24.10
N GLY A 163 -6.80 -10.22 25.01
CA GLY A 163 -6.87 -8.77 25.20
C GLY A 163 -6.57 -7.93 23.96
N PHE A 164 -6.52 -6.60 24.11
CA PHE A 164 -6.33 -5.65 23.01
C PHE A 164 -5.00 -5.91 22.25
N ARG A 165 -5.09 -6.09 20.92
CA ARG A 165 -3.96 -6.50 20.05
C ARG A 165 -3.69 -5.56 18.89
N SER A 166 -3.87 -4.25 19.04
CA SER A 166 -3.50 -3.32 17.96
C SER A 166 -1.98 -3.09 17.87
N MET A 167 -1.17 -3.66 18.77
CA MET A 167 0.29 -3.49 18.76
C MET A 167 0.89 -3.94 17.42
N GLY A 168 1.54 -3.00 16.73
CA GLY A 168 2.12 -3.20 15.39
C GLY A 168 1.12 -3.06 14.24
N GLN A 169 -0.16 -2.87 14.54
CA GLN A 169 -1.25 -2.68 13.58
C GLN A 169 -1.81 -1.25 13.61
N GLU A 170 -1.28 -0.36 14.44
CA GLU A 170 -1.86 0.97 14.67
C GLU A 170 -1.91 1.83 13.40
N ALA A 171 -1.02 1.55 12.44
CA ALA A 171 -0.97 2.24 11.15
C ALA A 171 -2.26 2.06 10.31
N ILE A 172 -3.09 1.05 10.59
CA ILE A 172 -4.40 0.88 9.94
C ILE A 172 -5.33 2.09 10.15
N TYR A 173 -5.09 2.89 11.20
CA TYR A 173 -5.78 4.16 11.42
C TYR A 173 -5.75 5.06 10.16
N ALA A 174 -4.67 5.04 9.39
CA ALA A 174 -4.52 5.81 8.17
C ALA A 174 -5.57 5.46 7.09
N ALA A 175 -6.15 4.25 7.09
CA ALA A 175 -7.17 3.87 6.13
C ALA A 175 -8.45 4.69 6.26
N ALA A 176 -8.76 5.17 7.48
CA ALA A 176 -9.99 5.89 7.76
C ALA A 176 -9.86 7.41 7.61
N ILE A 177 -8.64 7.98 7.53
CA ILE A 177 -8.43 9.44 7.68
C ILE A 177 -9.08 10.30 6.59
N ARG A 178 -9.37 9.71 5.42
CA ARG A 178 -10.03 10.37 4.29
C ARG A 178 -11.45 9.87 4.04
N LEU A 179 -11.92 8.91 4.83
CA LEU A 179 -13.30 8.45 4.74
C LEU A 179 -14.23 9.53 5.30
N ARG A 180 -15.37 9.72 4.64
CA ARG A 180 -16.41 10.66 5.07
C ARG A 180 -17.56 9.87 5.67
N ARG A 181 -18.17 10.40 6.75
CA ARG A 181 -19.30 9.77 7.43
C ARG A 181 -20.32 10.85 7.78
N GLY A 182 -21.60 10.57 7.52
CA GLY A 182 -22.72 11.48 7.77
C GLY A 182 -23.84 11.24 6.76
N ASP A 183 -25.05 11.73 7.04
CA ASP A 183 -26.20 11.58 6.11
C ASP A 183 -25.94 12.29 4.77
N GLU A 184 -25.19 13.39 4.79
CA GLU A 184 -24.74 14.15 3.61
C GLU A 184 -23.80 13.37 2.68
N PHE A 185 -23.21 12.27 3.15
CA PHE A 185 -22.33 11.41 2.35
C PHE A 185 -22.99 10.09 1.95
N LYS A 186 -24.27 9.88 2.29
CA LYS A 186 -25.02 8.70 1.82
C LYS A 186 -25.42 8.88 0.36
N GLN A 187 -25.08 7.91 -0.48
CA GLN A 187 -25.58 7.83 -1.85
C GLN A 187 -26.54 6.66 -1.96
N ASN A 188 -27.78 6.92 -2.42
CA ASN A 188 -28.82 5.90 -2.59
C ASN A 188 -29.09 5.06 -1.33
N GLY A 189 -28.99 5.66 -0.14
CA GLY A 189 -29.22 4.97 1.14
C GLY A 189 -28.04 4.13 1.65
N ASN A 190 -26.93 4.07 0.91
CA ASN A 190 -25.70 3.38 1.30
C ASN A 190 -24.55 4.36 1.55
N TYR A 191 -23.56 3.93 2.34
CA TYR A 191 -22.29 4.63 2.54
C TYR A 191 -21.25 4.21 1.51
#